data_AF-A0A6C0U2Q3-F1
#
_entry.id   AF-A0A6C0U2Q3-F1
#
_cell.length_a   1.000
_cell.length_b   1.000
_cell.length_c   1.000
_cell.angle_alpha   90.00
_cell.angle_beta   90.00
_cell.angle_gamma   90.00
#
_symmetry.space_group_name_H-M   'P 1'
#
loop_
_entity.id
_entity.type
_entity.pdbx_description
1 polymer ?
#
loop_
_entity_poly.entity_id
_entity_poly.type
_entity_poly.pdbx_seq_one_letter_code
_entity_poly.pdbx_strand_id
1 'polypeptide(L)'
;MIRFELCRLDLPDTIPGTIGSWEGSSDYLGVLVYDKHMAKSFLIAGSAVESTQVVKGIGLEIDRYPYHPILKPEYGELASYAHQALMLLTDAMIAPNSTVKFMRVMGLLEFLASPNEYQTWKKVKGDLACHIAKDKTKYHSLLDRFRALTSLNDGNGNEIGYRTLVVHQGRYLPDLVGPHEELSSLFKELQYYASCVIRDMMDNPSWSWADFLQHRDTLKINLGVK
;
A
#
# COMPACT_ATOMS: atom_id res chain seq x y z
N MET A 1 2.83 10.90 -1.44
CA MET A 1 2.01 11.69 -0.50
C MET A 1 0.56 11.78 -0.94
N ILE A 2 0.24 12.45 -2.05
CA ILE A 2 -1.14 12.63 -2.55
C ILE A 2 -1.93 11.31 -2.59
N ARG A 3 -1.37 10.25 -3.22
CA ARG A 3 -2.02 8.94 -3.28
C ARG A 3 -2.24 8.29 -1.92
N PHE A 4 -1.31 8.48 -0.98
CA PHE A 4 -1.43 7.93 0.37
C PHE A 4 -2.55 8.58 1.16
N GLU A 5 -2.73 9.90 1.01
CA GLU A 5 -3.72 10.67 1.76
C GLU A 5 -5.12 10.62 1.14
N LEU A 6 -5.22 10.55 -0.19
CA LEU A 6 -6.46 10.82 -0.91
C LEU A 6 -6.94 9.65 -1.80
N CYS A 7 -6.11 8.64 -2.05
CA CYS A 7 -6.50 7.48 -2.86
C CYS A 7 -6.80 6.25 -2.00
N ARG A 8 -7.63 5.37 -2.55
CA ARG A 8 -8.13 4.16 -1.90
C ARG A 8 -7.79 2.91 -2.71
N LEU A 9 -7.22 1.91 -2.04
CA LEU A 9 -6.90 0.61 -2.64
C LEU A 9 -8.16 -0.11 -3.15
N ASP A 10 -9.30 0.08 -2.49
CA ASP A 10 -10.56 -0.54 -2.83
C ASP A 10 -11.36 0.20 -3.92
N LEU A 11 -10.99 1.44 -4.25
CA LEU A 11 -11.74 2.30 -5.17
C LEU A 11 -10.79 2.93 -6.21
N PRO A 12 -10.58 2.26 -7.36
CA PRO A 12 -9.71 2.74 -8.43
C PRO A 12 -10.03 4.15 -8.93
N ASP A 13 -11.30 4.55 -8.84
CA ASP A 13 -11.82 5.84 -9.29
C ASP A 13 -11.17 7.03 -8.54
N THR A 14 -10.60 6.79 -7.36
CA THR A 14 -9.85 7.80 -6.60
C THR A 14 -8.40 7.97 -7.05
N ILE A 15 -7.90 7.10 -7.93
CA ILE A 15 -6.51 7.12 -8.36
C ILE A 15 -6.37 8.09 -9.53
N PRO A 16 -5.50 9.11 -9.45
CA PRO A 16 -5.23 9.99 -10.58
C PRO A 16 -4.81 9.20 -11.81
N GLY A 17 -5.30 9.66 -12.97
CA GLY A 17 -4.81 9.27 -14.29
C GLY A 17 -3.28 9.22 -14.36
N THR A 18 -2.75 8.36 -15.22
CA THR A 18 -1.32 8.41 -15.55
C THR A 18 -1.01 9.80 -16.11
N ILE A 19 0.11 10.39 -15.69
CA ILE A 19 0.51 11.73 -16.15
C ILE A 19 0.53 11.74 -17.67
N GLY A 20 -0.20 12.69 -18.26
CA GLY A 20 -0.31 12.85 -19.70
C GLY A 20 -1.39 12.00 -20.37
N SER A 21 -2.15 11.19 -19.63
CA SER A 21 -3.39 10.58 -20.14
C SER A 21 -4.59 11.48 -19.89
N TRP A 22 -5.61 11.38 -20.76
CA TRP A 22 -6.90 12.07 -20.61
C TRP A 22 -8.04 11.16 -21.08
N GLU A 23 -9.27 11.48 -20.71
CA GLU A 23 -10.43 10.70 -21.16
C GLU A 23 -10.53 10.71 -22.69
N GLY A 24 -10.56 9.52 -23.30
CA GLY A 24 -10.54 9.36 -24.76
C GLY A 24 -9.15 9.47 -25.40
N SER A 25 -8.06 9.53 -24.62
CA SER A 25 -6.69 9.51 -25.18
C SER A 25 -6.28 8.16 -25.75
N SER A 26 -7.02 7.07 -25.44
CA SER A 26 -6.71 5.71 -25.85
C SER A 26 -5.22 5.38 -25.58
N ASP A 27 -4.44 5.09 -26.62
CA ASP A 27 -3.02 4.78 -26.53
C ASP A 27 -2.12 6.01 -26.65
N TYR A 28 -2.63 7.23 -26.44
CA TYR A 28 -1.84 8.46 -26.52
C TYR A 28 -1.56 9.04 -25.14
N LEU A 29 -0.32 9.51 -24.98
CA LEU A 29 0.10 10.36 -23.86
C LEU A 29 0.54 11.71 -24.41
N GLY A 30 0.33 12.76 -23.62
CA GLY A 30 0.71 14.10 -24.02
C GLY A 30 1.02 15.02 -22.85
N VAL A 31 1.79 16.06 -23.14
CA VAL A 31 2.09 17.14 -22.20
C VAL A 31 1.80 18.47 -22.87
N LEU A 32 1.14 19.36 -22.14
CA LEU A 32 0.97 20.75 -22.51
C LEU A 32 2.07 21.56 -21.82
N VAL A 33 3.01 22.07 -22.62
CA VAL A 33 4.10 22.93 -22.12
C VAL A 33 3.75 24.37 -22.48
N TYR A 34 3.68 25.25 -21.48
CA TYR A 34 3.51 26.67 -21.71
C TYR A 34 4.85 27.40 -21.52
N ASP A 35 5.33 28.04 -22.59
CA ASP A 35 6.47 28.93 -22.54
C ASP A 35 5.97 30.36 -22.26
N LYS A 36 6.29 30.85 -21.05
CA LYS A 36 5.94 32.20 -20.59
C LYS A 36 6.65 33.30 -21.37
N HIS A 37 7.87 33.05 -21.85
CA HIS A 37 8.66 34.04 -22.59
C HIS A 37 8.14 34.20 -24.02
N MET A 38 7.71 33.10 -24.64
CA MET A 38 7.10 33.12 -25.97
C MET A 38 5.60 33.37 -25.97
N ALA A 39 4.95 33.33 -24.79
CA ALA A 39 3.50 33.31 -24.64
C ALA A 39 2.82 32.24 -25.51
N LYS A 40 3.46 31.08 -25.68
CA LYS A 40 3.01 29.98 -26.55
C LYS A 40 2.85 28.69 -25.77
N SER A 41 1.83 27.93 -26.13
CA SER A 41 1.60 26.57 -25.64
C SER A 41 2.02 25.56 -26.71
N PHE A 42 2.71 24.51 -26.28
CA PHE A 42 3.11 23.37 -27.11
C PHE A 42 2.45 22.12 -26.59
N LEU A 43 1.72 21.41 -27.45
CA LEU A 43 1.27 20.06 -27.17
C LEU A 43 2.31 19.09 -27.73
N ILE A 44 2.94 18.33 -26.87
CA ILE A 44 3.78 17.19 -27.26
C ILE A 44 2.95 15.95 -26.94
N ALA A 45 2.45 15.27 -27.95
CA ALA A 45 1.69 14.02 -27.78
C ALA A 45 2.24 12.94 -28.71
N GLY A 46 2.24 11.69 -28.24
CA GLY A 46 2.71 10.53 -28.99
C GLY A 46 1.99 9.28 -28.56
N SER A 47 2.04 8.22 -29.37
CA SER A 47 1.49 6.94 -28.96
C SER A 47 2.35 6.37 -27.82
N ALA A 48 1.71 6.05 -26.71
CA ALA A 48 2.27 5.20 -25.69
C ALA A 48 2.34 3.78 -26.21
N VAL A 49 3.49 3.14 -26.04
CA VAL A 49 3.63 1.69 -26.27
C VAL A 49 2.84 0.97 -25.17
N GLU A 50 1.88 0.12 -25.57
CA GLU A 50 1.10 -0.83 -24.75
C GLU A 50 0.92 -0.45 -23.27
N SER A 51 0.15 0.61 -23.00
CA SER A 51 -0.26 0.94 -21.64
C SER A 51 -1.51 0.12 -21.25
N THR A 52 -1.30 -1.02 -20.58
CA THR A 52 -2.39 -1.86 -20.00
C THR A 52 -2.98 -1.30 -18.70
N GLN A 53 -2.78 0.00 -18.41
CA GLN A 53 -3.23 0.59 -17.16
C GLN A 53 -4.69 1.03 -17.24
N VAL A 54 -5.55 0.34 -16.49
CA VAL A 54 -6.92 0.75 -16.24
C VAL A 54 -6.90 1.99 -15.35
N VAL A 55 -7.25 3.15 -15.90
CA VAL A 55 -7.48 4.36 -15.09
C VAL A 55 -8.82 4.97 -15.47
N LYS A 56 -9.77 4.96 -14.52
CA LYS A 56 -11.05 5.67 -14.68
C LYS A 56 -10.89 7.18 -14.52
N GLY A 57 -9.88 7.62 -13.76
CA GLY A 57 -9.26 8.93 -13.91
C GLY A 57 -10.18 10.15 -13.91
N ILE A 58 -11.28 10.17 -13.14
CA ILE A 58 -12.13 11.37 -13.00
C ILE A 58 -11.44 12.55 -12.30
N GLY A 59 -10.15 12.40 -11.98
CA GLY A 59 -9.37 13.40 -11.27
C GLY A 59 -9.48 13.23 -9.76
N LEU A 60 -8.52 13.82 -9.05
CA LEU A 60 -8.54 13.90 -7.59
C LEU A 60 -9.05 15.29 -7.23
N GLU A 61 -10.23 15.38 -6.62
CA GLU A 61 -10.68 16.63 -6.01
C GLU A 61 -9.79 16.91 -4.79
N ILE A 62 -8.84 17.83 -4.96
CA ILE A 62 -7.94 18.28 -3.89
C ILE A 62 -8.58 19.49 -3.21
N ASP A 63 -9.54 19.21 -2.33
CA ASP A 63 -10.21 20.27 -1.54
C ASP A 63 -9.38 20.72 -0.34
N ARG A 64 -8.27 20.03 -0.07
CA ARG A 64 -7.36 20.30 1.05
C ARG A 64 -5.93 20.16 0.60
N TYR A 65 -5.09 21.13 0.97
CA TYR A 65 -3.65 20.99 0.80
C TYR A 65 -3.18 19.77 1.61
N PRO A 66 -2.38 18.87 1.01
CA PRO A 66 -1.79 17.75 1.74
C PRO A 66 -0.98 18.31 2.92
N TYR A 67 -1.29 17.83 4.12
CA TYR A 67 -0.82 18.42 5.37
C TYR A 67 0.63 18.02 5.69
N HIS A 68 1.12 16.93 5.06
CA HIS A 68 2.46 16.41 5.32
C HIS A 68 3.50 17.00 4.36
N PRO A 69 4.64 17.50 4.88
CA PRO A 69 5.74 17.92 4.04
C PRO A 69 6.22 16.74 3.18
N ILE A 70 6.72 17.04 1.98
CA ILE A 70 7.24 16.02 1.08
C ILE A 70 8.34 15.24 1.83
N LEU A 71 8.08 13.95 2.04
CA LEU A 71 9.04 13.04 2.66
C LEU A 71 10.20 12.84 1.68
N LYS A 72 11.39 13.26 2.09
CA LYS A 72 12.60 13.09 1.30
C LYS A 72 13.51 12.04 1.93
N PRO A 73 14.10 11.14 1.11
CA PRO A 73 15.04 10.12 1.61
C PRO A 73 16.22 10.70 2.41
N GLU A 74 16.65 11.92 2.09
CA GLU A 74 17.74 12.63 2.76
C GLU A 74 17.49 12.94 4.25
N TYR A 75 16.27 12.79 4.76
CA TYR A 75 15.97 13.02 6.17
C TYR A 75 16.47 11.90 7.10
N GLY A 76 16.74 10.71 6.56
CA GLY A 76 17.22 9.58 7.36
C GLY A 76 16.90 8.22 6.74
N GLU A 77 17.38 7.17 7.39
CA GLU A 77 17.12 5.78 7.00
C GLU A 77 15.62 5.47 6.99
N LEU A 78 14.90 5.85 8.05
CA LEU A 78 13.46 5.59 8.13
C LEU A 78 12.65 6.38 7.09
N ALA A 79 13.06 7.62 6.79
CA ALA A 79 12.47 8.40 5.69
C ALA A 79 12.67 7.72 4.33
N SER A 80 13.83 7.11 4.09
CA SER A 80 14.09 6.34 2.88
C SER A 80 13.17 5.12 2.77
N TYR A 81 12.96 4.38 3.87
CA TYR A 81 12.02 3.26 3.88
C TYR A 81 10.57 3.69 3.74
N ALA A 82 10.14 4.76 4.40
CA ALA A 82 8.79 5.29 4.21
C ALA A 82 8.57 5.78 2.78
N HIS A 83 9.58 6.40 2.14
CA HIS A 83 9.51 6.76 0.74
C HIS A 83 9.29 5.54 -0.16
N GLN A 84 10.07 4.48 0.04
CA GLN A 84 9.91 3.23 -0.72
C GLN A 84 8.56 2.55 -0.43
N ALA A 85 8.09 2.55 0.81
CA ALA A 85 6.77 2.03 1.17
C ALA A 85 5.63 2.78 0.45
N LEU A 86 5.74 4.11 0.33
CA LEU A 86 4.78 4.92 -0.43
C LEU A 86 4.78 4.58 -1.93
N MET A 87 5.93 4.22 -2.50
CA MET A 87 6.03 3.72 -3.88
C MET A 87 5.37 2.34 -4.01
N LEU A 88 5.69 1.40 -3.12
CA LEU A 88 5.09 0.06 -3.12
C LEU A 88 3.57 0.10 -2.93
N LEU A 89 3.06 1.01 -2.09
CA LEU A 89 1.62 1.24 -1.94
C LEU A 89 1.01 1.77 -3.23
N THR A 90 1.68 2.71 -3.89
CA THR A 90 1.25 3.22 -5.20
C THR A 90 1.18 2.10 -6.23
N ASP A 91 2.20 1.24 -6.28
CA ASP A 91 2.23 0.09 -7.18
C ASP A 91 1.09 -0.88 -6.90
N ALA A 92 0.75 -1.11 -5.63
CA ALA A 92 -0.42 -1.89 -5.26
C ALA A 92 -1.73 -1.23 -5.74
N MET A 93 -1.88 0.09 -5.58
CA MET A 93 -3.07 0.83 -6.00
C MET A 93 -3.34 0.70 -7.50
N ILE A 94 -2.30 0.84 -8.33
CA ILE A 94 -2.40 0.78 -9.80
C ILE A 94 -2.34 -0.64 -10.37
N ALA A 95 -2.39 -1.67 -9.52
CA ALA A 95 -2.37 -3.06 -9.97
C ALA A 95 -3.59 -3.39 -10.85
N PRO A 96 -3.41 -4.18 -11.93
CA PRO A 96 -4.43 -4.37 -12.96
C PRO A 96 -5.63 -5.22 -12.50
N ASN A 97 -5.49 -6.01 -11.43
CA ASN A 97 -6.57 -6.81 -10.87
C ASN A 97 -6.37 -7.05 -9.37
N SER A 98 -7.43 -7.52 -8.70
CA SER A 98 -7.46 -7.76 -7.25
C SER A 98 -6.41 -8.77 -6.78
N THR A 99 -6.14 -9.83 -7.54
CA THR A 99 -5.13 -10.84 -7.18
C THR A 99 -3.73 -10.22 -7.15
N VAL A 100 -3.34 -9.50 -8.21
CA VAL A 100 -2.04 -8.80 -8.28
C VAL A 100 -1.95 -7.70 -7.22
N LYS A 101 -3.04 -6.95 -7.02
CA LYS A 101 -3.14 -5.94 -5.96
C LYS A 101 -2.84 -6.55 -4.60
N PHE A 102 -3.50 -7.64 -4.25
CA PHE A 102 -3.27 -8.35 -2.99
C PHE A 102 -1.83 -8.82 -2.84
N MET A 103 -1.24 -9.44 -3.87
CA MET A 103 0.17 -9.85 -3.82
C MET A 103 1.11 -8.67 -3.55
N ARG A 104 0.90 -7.53 -4.22
CA ARG A 104 1.68 -6.31 -3.99
C ARG A 104 1.50 -5.75 -2.59
N VAL A 105 0.28 -5.76 -2.05
CA VAL A 105 0.04 -5.33 -0.66
C VAL A 105 0.70 -6.29 0.35
N MET A 106 0.70 -7.59 0.10
CA MET A 106 1.42 -8.54 0.97
C MET A 106 2.93 -8.29 0.97
N GLY A 107 3.51 -8.02 -0.21
CA GLY A 107 4.92 -7.61 -0.32
C GLY A 107 5.21 -6.29 0.40
N LEU A 108 4.31 -5.31 0.32
CA LEU A 108 4.41 -4.07 1.09
C LEU A 108 4.40 -4.32 2.60
N LEU A 109 3.50 -5.18 3.10
CA LEU A 109 3.44 -5.51 4.53
C LEU A 109 4.71 -6.24 5.01
N GLU A 110 5.26 -7.15 4.18
CA GLU A 110 6.56 -7.80 4.45
C GLU A 110 7.68 -6.76 4.52
N PHE A 111 7.76 -5.85 3.54
CA PHE A 111 8.74 -4.76 3.51
C PHE A 111 8.64 -3.84 4.74
N LEU A 112 7.41 -3.44 5.12
CA LEU A 112 7.18 -2.58 6.28
C LEU A 112 7.65 -3.22 7.58
N ALA A 113 7.57 -4.54 7.70
CA ALA A 113 8.10 -5.24 8.87
C ALA A 113 9.63 -5.37 8.83
N SER A 114 10.21 -5.63 7.65
CA SER A 114 11.64 -5.89 7.49
C SER A 114 12.13 -5.45 6.10
N PRO A 115 12.60 -4.20 5.94
CA PRO A 115 12.92 -3.64 4.62
C PRO A 115 14.21 -4.22 4.01
N ASN A 116 15.14 -4.69 4.84
CA ASN A 116 16.47 -5.16 4.41
C ASN A 116 16.59 -6.68 4.30
N GLU A 117 15.65 -7.42 4.89
CA GLU A 117 15.77 -8.88 5.03
C GLU A 117 14.42 -9.57 4.87
N TYR A 118 14.45 -10.74 4.26
CA TYR A 118 13.30 -11.63 4.24
C TYR A 118 12.99 -12.14 5.65
N GLN A 119 11.73 -12.01 6.06
CA GLN A 119 11.23 -12.58 7.32
C GLN A 119 9.99 -13.44 7.12
N THR A 120 9.88 -14.49 7.93
CA THR A 120 8.67 -15.32 7.98
C THR A 120 7.49 -14.52 8.53
N TRP A 121 6.28 -14.80 8.03
CA TRP A 121 5.04 -14.19 8.53
C TRP A 121 4.76 -14.42 10.02
N LYS A 122 5.41 -15.42 10.63
CA LYS A 122 5.36 -15.64 12.08
C LYS A 122 5.92 -14.45 12.87
N LYS A 123 6.98 -13.80 12.37
CA LYS A 123 7.61 -12.62 12.98
C LYS A 123 6.92 -11.33 12.50
N VAL A 124 6.78 -11.17 11.18
CA VAL A 124 6.19 -9.99 10.51
C VAL A 124 4.87 -9.56 11.15
N LYS A 125 3.94 -10.50 11.39
CA LYS A 125 2.61 -10.16 11.91
C LYS A 125 2.62 -9.48 13.28
N GLY A 126 3.59 -9.81 14.14
CA GLY A 126 3.71 -9.21 15.47
C GLY A 126 4.22 -7.77 15.39
N ASP A 127 5.17 -7.53 14.48
CA ASP A 127 5.70 -6.20 14.23
C ASP A 127 4.65 -5.29 13.59
N LEU A 128 3.84 -5.80 12.67
CA LEU A 128 2.74 -5.03 12.08
C LEU A 128 1.61 -4.77 13.11
N ALA A 129 1.19 -5.79 13.84
CA ALA A 129 0.04 -5.69 14.75
C ALA A 129 0.24 -4.65 15.87
N CYS A 130 1.47 -4.42 16.32
CA CYS A 130 1.74 -3.46 17.41
C CYS A 130 1.45 -2.00 17.02
N HIS A 131 1.56 -1.66 15.73
CA HIS A 131 1.21 -0.32 15.21
C HIS A 131 -0.31 -0.11 15.07
N ILE A 132 -1.09 -1.18 15.12
CA ILE A 132 -2.53 -1.16 14.79
C ILE A 132 -3.38 -1.39 16.05
N ALA A 133 -2.90 -2.23 16.96
CA ALA A 133 -3.62 -2.62 18.16
C ALA A 133 -3.69 -1.47 19.17
N LYS A 134 -4.86 -1.32 19.81
CA LYS A 134 -5.07 -0.38 20.92
C LYS A 134 -4.93 -1.04 22.29
N ASP A 135 -5.04 -2.36 22.31
CA ASP A 135 -4.99 -3.18 23.52
C ASP A 135 -4.53 -4.62 23.17
N LYS A 136 -4.24 -5.40 24.22
CA LYS A 136 -3.80 -6.79 24.11
C LYS A 136 -4.76 -7.69 23.33
N THR A 137 -6.06 -7.53 23.57
CA THR A 137 -7.11 -8.34 22.94
C THR A 137 -7.12 -8.09 21.44
N LYS A 138 -7.08 -6.83 21.03
CA LYS A 138 -7.03 -6.43 19.63
C LYS A 138 -5.73 -6.88 18.96
N TYR A 139 -4.60 -6.83 19.67
CA TYR A 139 -3.33 -7.36 19.18
C TYR A 139 -3.44 -8.84 18.82
N HIS A 140 -3.96 -9.69 19.72
CA HIS A 140 -4.12 -11.12 19.43
C HIS A 140 -5.13 -11.38 18.30
N SER A 141 -6.25 -10.65 18.27
CA SER A 141 -7.20 -10.71 17.16
C SER A 141 -6.55 -10.37 15.81
N LEU A 142 -5.64 -9.38 15.77
CA LEU A 142 -4.87 -9.05 14.57
C LEU A 142 -3.91 -10.17 14.18
N LEU A 143 -3.26 -10.84 15.14
CA LEU A 143 -2.38 -11.97 14.83
C LEU A 143 -3.13 -13.14 14.18
N ASP A 144 -4.36 -13.39 14.59
CA ASP A 144 -5.22 -14.42 14.00
C ASP A 144 -5.74 -13.97 12.63
N ARG A 145 -6.08 -12.69 12.48
CA ARG A 145 -6.42 -12.13 11.18
C ARG A 145 -5.27 -12.20 10.18
N PHE A 146 -4.03 -11.87 10.59
CA PHE A 146 -2.86 -12.05 9.74
C PHE A 146 -2.60 -13.52 9.40
N ARG A 147 -2.92 -14.47 10.30
CA ARG A 147 -2.89 -15.91 9.96
C ARG A 147 -3.87 -16.23 8.86
N ALA A 148 -5.13 -15.78 8.96
CA ALA A 148 -6.14 -15.95 7.91
C ALA A 148 -5.68 -15.39 6.55
N LEU A 149 -5.00 -14.23 6.56
CA LEU A 149 -4.47 -13.62 5.35
C LEU A 149 -3.27 -14.39 4.76
N THR A 150 -2.59 -15.23 5.55
CA THR A 150 -1.28 -15.78 5.16
C THR A 150 -1.25 -17.30 5.13
N SER A 151 -1.26 -17.94 6.30
CA SER A 151 -0.90 -19.34 6.51
C SER A 151 -1.90 -20.08 7.42
N LEU A 152 -3.19 -19.72 7.36
CA LEU A 152 -4.21 -20.41 8.13
C LEU A 152 -4.49 -21.79 7.51
N ASN A 153 -4.67 -22.79 8.36
CA ASN A 153 -5.11 -24.12 7.98
C ASN A 153 -6.49 -24.40 8.57
N ASP A 154 -7.30 -25.20 7.88
CA ASP A 154 -8.56 -25.71 8.41
C ASP A 154 -8.33 -26.83 9.45
N GLY A 155 -9.40 -27.33 10.06
CA GLY A 155 -9.34 -28.42 11.05
C GLY A 155 -8.85 -29.77 10.49
N ASN A 156 -8.78 -29.90 9.16
CA ASN A 156 -8.29 -31.09 8.45
C ASN A 156 -6.83 -30.91 7.98
N GLY A 157 -6.21 -29.77 8.26
CA GLY A 157 -4.83 -29.45 7.85
C GLY A 157 -4.69 -28.88 6.44
N ASN A 158 -5.79 -28.58 5.74
CA ASN A 158 -5.73 -27.94 4.42
C ASN A 158 -5.42 -26.46 4.56
N GLU A 159 -4.57 -25.93 3.68
CA GLU A 159 -4.24 -24.51 3.63
C GLU A 159 -5.45 -23.68 3.14
N ILE A 160 -5.89 -22.74 3.96
CA ILE A 160 -6.96 -21.79 3.64
C ILE A 160 -6.49 -20.33 3.70
N GLY A 161 -5.21 -20.10 4.04
CA GLY A 161 -4.61 -18.78 4.07
C GLY A 161 -4.52 -18.13 2.69
N TYR A 162 -5.00 -16.90 2.55
CA TYR A 162 -5.13 -16.25 1.24
C TYR A 162 -3.80 -16.12 0.49
N ARG A 163 -2.72 -15.66 1.16
CA ARG A 163 -1.39 -15.55 0.54
C ARG A 163 -0.93 -16.89 0.00
N THR A 164 -1.07 -17.96 0.77
CA THR A 164 -0.64 -19.28 0.33
C THR A 164 -1.43 -19.75 -0.88
N LEU A 165 -2.76 -19.62 -0.84
CA LEU A 165 -3.63 -20.00 -1.95
C LEU A 165 -3.34 -19.17 -3.22
N VAL A 166 -3.13 -17.87 -3.09
CA VAL A 166 -2.85 -16.98 -4.23
C VAL A 166 -1.44 -17.15 -4.77
N VAL A 167 -0.42 -17.08 -3.91
CA VAL A 167 1.00 -17.02 -4.31
C VAL A 167 1.55 -18.41 -4.64
N HIS A 168 1.18 -19.43 -3.87
CA HIS A 168 1.74 -20.77 -4.01
C HIS A 168 0.85 -21.71 -4.83
N GLN A 169 -0.47 -21.51 -4.80
CA GLN A 169 -1.42 -22.36 -5.53
C GLN A 169 -2.08 -21.65 -6.73
N GLY A 170 -1.71 -20.39 -7.01
CA GLY A 170 -2.16 -19.65 -8.20
C GLY A 170 -3.67 -19.35 -8.23
N ARG A 171 -4.36 -19.38 -7.09
CA ARG A 171 -5.80 -19.11 -7.02
C ARG A 171 -6.10 -17.63 -7.20
N TYR A 172 -7.25 -17.32 -7.78
CA TYR A 172 -7.74 -15.94 -7.89
C TYR A 172 -8.33 -15.49 -6.56
N LEU A 173 -7.93 -14.30 -6.10
CA LEU A 173 -8.42 -13.76 -4.83
C LEU A 173 -9.95 -13.61 -4.78
N PRO A 174 -10.64 -13.14 -5.84
CA PRO A 174 -12.11 -13.08 -5.83
C PRO A 174 -12.79 -14.41 -5.52
N ASP A 175 -12.22 -15.54 -5.95
CA ASP A 175 -12.78 -16.88 -5.70
C ASP A 175 -12.63 -17.30 -4.23
N LEU A 176 -11.69 -16.67 -3.49
CA LEU A 176 -11.40 -16.98 -2.08
C LEU A 176 -12.18 -16.08 -1.12
N VAL A 177 -12.37 -14.82 -1.51
CA VAL A 177 -13.00 -13.79 -0.67
C VAL A 177 -14.49 -13.68 -0.96
N GLY A 178 -14.93 -13.93 -2.20
CA GLY A 178 -16.33 -13.87 -2.59
C GLY A 178 -16.74 -12.52 -3.19
N PRO A 179 -17.91 -11.97 -2.83
CA PRO A 179 -18.48 -10.79 -3.48
C PRO A 179 -17.59 -9.54 -3.46
N HIS A 180 -17.88 -8.61 -4.39
CA HIS A 180 -17.13 -7.35 -4.53
C HIS A 180 -17.07 -6.52 -3.23
N GLU A 181 -18.13 -6.54 -2.41
CA GLU A 181 -18.16 -5.81 -1.13
C GLU A 181 -17.15 -6.36 -0.11
N GLU A 182 -16.96 -7.68 -0.08
CA GLU A 182 -15.99 -8.34 0.79
C GLU A 182 -14.55 -8.06 0.31
N LEU A 183 -14.33 -8.08 -1.00
CA LEU A 183 -13.05 -7.65 -1.60
C LEU A 183 -12.74 -6.19 -1.29
N SER A 184 -13.71 -5.29 -1.41
CA SER A 184 -13.54 -3.87 -1.07
C SER A 184 -13.19 -3.71 0.42
N SER A 185 -13.88 -4.44 1.29
CA SER A 185 -13.62 -4.42 2.73
C SER A 185 -12.22 -4.94 3.07
N LEU A 186 -11.77 -6.01 2.41
CA LEU A 186 -10.41 -6.54 2.53
C LEU A 186 -9.37 -5.48 2.11
N PHE A 187 -9.55 -4.79 0.99
CA PHE A 187 -8.58 -3.78 0.56
C PHE A 187 -8.54 -2.54 1.45
N LYS A 188 -9.68 -2.11 2.02
CA LYS A 188 -9.70 -1.07 3.06
C LYS A 188 -8.93 -1.50 4.30
N GLU A 189 -9.15 -2.73 4.75
CA GLU A 189 -8.46 -3.32 5.90
C GLU A 189 -6.94 -3.36 5.67
N LEU A 190 -6.50 -3.89 4.53
CA LEU A 190 -5.08 -3.98 4.21
C LEU A 190 -4.42 -2.60 4.03
N GLN A 191 -5.14 -1.64 3.42
CA GLN A 191 -4.66 -0.25 3.33
C GLN A 191 -4.48 0.34 4.71
N TYR A 192 -5.43 0.13 5.63
CA TYR A 192 -5.35 0.61 6.99
C TYR A 192 -4.12 0.05 7.72
N TYR A 193 -3.85 -1.25 7.58
CA TYR A 193 -2.66 -1.89 8.16
C TYR A 193 -1.36 -1.27 7.68
N ALA A 194 -1.20 -1.12 6.36
CA ALA A 194 -0.02 -0.47 5.80
C ALA A 194 0.09 0.99 6.24
N SER A 195 -1.04 1.71 6.28
CA SER A 195 -1.07 3.14 6.59
C SER A 195 -0.69 3.47 8.02
N CYS A 196 -1.03 2.61 8.99
CA CYS A 196 -0.61 2.80 10.37
C CYS A 196 0.92 2.80 10.47
N VAL A 197 1.58 1.80 9.89
CA VAL A 197 3.04 1.68 9.93
C VAL A 197 3.72 2.80 9.14
N ILE A 198 3.25 3.11 7.94
CA ILE A 198 3.81 4.20 7.12
C ILE A 198 3.70 5.53 7.85
N ARG A 199 2.59 5.78 8.56
CA ARG A 199 2.40 7.02 9.32
C ARG A 199 3.39 7.12 10.48
N ASP A 200 3.58 6.05 11.25
CA ASP A 200 4.58 6.05 12.34
C ASP A 200 6.00 6.30 11.82
N MET A 201 6.33 5.81 10.63
CA MET A 201 7.60 6.11 9.97
C MET A 201 7.69 7.58 9.51
N MET A 202 6.61 8.13 8.95
CA MET A 202 6.54 9.51 8.47
C MET A 202 6.58 10.54 9.60
N ASP A 203 6.04 10.19 10.77
CA ASP A 203 6.04 11.06 11.95
C ASP A 203 7.44 11.11 12.61
N ASN A 204 8.32 10.16 12.28
CA ASN A 204 9.66 10.04 12.85
C ASN A 204 10.76 9.89 11.77
N PRO A 205 10.81 10.78 10.76
CA PRO A 205 11.59 10.54 9.53
C PRO A 205 13.12 10.48 9.75
N SER A 206 13.62 11.09 10.83
CA SER A 206 15.04 11.15 11.16
C SER A 206 15.53 9.95 11.98
N TRP A 207 14.67 9.03 12.37
CA TRP A 207 15.06 7.84 13.12
C TRP A 207 15.87 6.87 12.27
N SER A 208 16.77 6.14 12.92
CA SER A 208 17.35 4.93 12.35
C SER A 208 16.33 3.79 12.40
N TRP A 209 16.59 2.72 11.65
CA TRP A 209 15.82 1.49 11.76
C TRP A 209 15.87 0.91 13.17
N ALA A 210 17.02 0.99 13.84
CA ALA A 210 17.18 0.52 15.21
C ALA A 210 16.26 1.27 16.20
N ASP A 211 16.16 2.60 16.07
CA ASP A 211 15.25 3.42 16.88
C ASP A 211 13.78 3.02 16.62
N PHE A 212 13.43 2.74 15.36
CA PHE A 212 12.09 2.29 15.00
C PHE A 212 11.75 0.90 15.57
N LEU A 213 12.73 -0.01 15.64
CA LEU A 213 12.56 -1.30 16.32
C LEU A 213 12.36 -1.12 17.84
N GLN A 214 13.08 -0.18 18.46
CA GLN A 214 12.87 0.16 19.88
C GLN A 214 11.47 0.77 20.11
N HIS A 215 10.98 1.58 19.17
CA HIS A 215 9.62 2.10 19.20
C HIS A 215 8.59 0.96 19.14
N ARG A 216 8.76 -0.02 18.24
CA ARG A 216 7.90 -1.22 18.20
C ARG A 216 7.91 -2.00 19.51
N ASP A 217 9.08 -2.14 20.13
CA ASP A 217 9.19 -2.80 21.42
C ASP A 217 8.42 -2.05 22.51
N THR A 218 8.50 -0.71 22.50
CA THR A 218 7.73 0.15 23.40
C THR A 218 6.22 -0.03 23.18
N LEU A 219 5.75 -0.07 21.93
CA LEU A 219 4.35 -0.37 21.61
C LEU A 219 3.91 -1.74 22.17
N LYS A 220 4.73 -2.78 21.99
CA LYS A 220 4.44 -4.12 22.51
C LYS A 220 4.41 -4.19 24.04
N ILE A 221 5.30 -3.47 24.72
CA ILE A 221 5.31 -3.35 26.19
C ILE A 221 4.02 -2.67 26.65
N ASN A 222 3.64 -1.54 26.03
CA ASN A 222 2.42 -0.81 26.34
C ASN A 222 1.15 -1.66 26.13
N LEU A 223 1.18 -2.59 25.17
CA LEU A 223 0.12 -3.55 24.91
C LEU A 223 0.15 -4.77 25.86
N GLY A 224 1.19 -4.96 26.67
CA GLY A 224 1.35 -6.11 27.57
C GLY A 224 1.56 -7.45 26.84
N VAL A 225 2.23 -7.40 25.68
CA VAL A 225 2.52 -8.57 24.82
C VAL A 225 4.01 -8.85 24.64
N LYS A 226 4.85 -8.08 25.33
CA LYS A 226 6.30 -8.29 25.47
C LYS A 226 6.68 -8.22 26.95
#